data_AF-A0A0B2ANA9-F1
#
_entry.id   AF-A0A0B2ANA9-F1
#
_cell.length_a   1.000
_cell.length_b   1.000
_cell.length_c   1.000
_cell.angle_alpha   90.00
_cell.angle_beta   90.00
_cell.angle_gamma   90.00
#
_symmetry.space_group_name_H-M   'P 1'
#
loop_
_entity.id
_entity.type
_entity.pdbx_description
1 polymer ?
#
loop_
_entity_poly.entity_id
_entity_poly.type
_entity_poly.pdbx_seq_one_letter_code
_entity_poly.pdbx_strand_id
1 'polypeptide(L)' 'MKFDYTLVQVVDDDGAPLRTALKASIHGTDTPLHLAFSCHVEDGEGRV' A
#
# COMPACT_ATOMS: atom_id res chain seq x y z
N MET A 1 11.57 -1.04 22.70
CA MET A 1 10.19 -0.69 22.30
C MET A 1 10.21 -0.57 20.78
N LYS A 2 9.71 -1.59 20.06
CA LYS A 2 9.67 -1.59 18.61
C LYS A 2 8.26 -1.17 18.23
N PHE A 3 8.13 -0.01 17.63
CA PHE A 3 6.85 0.44 17.12
C PHE A 3 6.67 -0.25 15.76
N ASP A 4 6.03 -1.42 15.75
CA ASP A 4 5.72 -2.17 14.54
C ASP A 4 4.56 -1.50 13.75
N TYR A 5 4.68 -0.20 13.51
CA TYR A 5 3.71 0.56 12.74
C TYR A 5 4.05 0.48 11.26
N THR A 6 3.22 -0.21 10.50
CA THR A 6 3.26 -0.14 9.03
C THR A 6 2.48 1.08 8.56
N LEU A 7 3.08 1.91 7.72
CA LEU A 7 2.46 3.08 7.11
C LEU A 7 2.17 2.86 5.62
N VAL A 8 1.19 3.59 5.09
CA VAL A 8 0.91 3.72 3.65
C VAL A 8 0.84 5.19 3.25
N GLN A 9 1.01 5.48 1.96
CA GLN A 9 0.87 6.82 1.39
C GLN A 9 -0.55 7.01 0.83
N VAL A 10 -1.35 7.87 1.46
CA VAL A 10 -2.66 8.31 0.95
C VAL A 10 -2.44 9.32 -0.18
N VAL A 11 -3.24 9.22 -1.23
CA VAL A 11 -3.16 10.09 -2.41
C VAL A 11 -4.52 10.69 -2.74
N ASP A 12 -4.53 11.73 -3.58
CA ASP A 12 -5.76 12.21 -4.22
C ASP A 12 -6.12 11.37 -5.46
N ASP A 13 -7.20 11.73 -6.13
CA ASP A 13 -7.73 11.02 -7.30
C ASP A 13 -6.78 11.04 -8.51
N ASP A 14 -5.85 12.00 -8.58
CA ASP A 14 -4.79 12.09 -9.59
C ASP A 14 -3.53 11.28 -9.20
N GLY A 15 -3.52 10.70 -7.99
CA GLY A 15 -2.40 9.93 -7.46
C GLY A 15 -1.31 10.80 -6.80
N ALA A 16 -1.55 12.09 -6.58
CA ALA A 16 -0.58 12.96 -5.93
C ALA A 16 -0.50 12.67 -4.40
N PRO A 17 0.70 12.67 -3.80
CA PRO A 17 0.86 12.41 -2.37
C PRO A 17 0.13 13.42 -1.48
N LEU A 18 -0.68 12.95 -0.54
CA LEU A 18 -1.33 13.78 0.48
C LEU A 18 -0.69 13.64 1.86
N ARG A 19 -0.69 12.42 2.42
CA ARG A 19 -0.16 12.13 3.77
C ARG A 19 0.18 10.65 3.95
N THR A 20 0.93 10.32 4.99
CA THR A 20 1.06 8.94 5.46
C THR A 20 -0.03 8.60 6.48
N ALA A 21 -0.44 7.32 6.55
CA ALA A 21 -1.41 6.82 7.52
C ALA A 21 -1.03 5.41 8.00
N LEU A 22 -1.49 5.02 9.19
CA LEU A 22 -1.33 3.65 9.68
C LEU A 22 -2.09 2.69 8.76
N LYS A 23 -1.40 1.66 8.24
CA LYS A 23 -2.01 0.62 7.42
C LYS A 23 -3.24 0.01 8.11
N ALA A 24 -3.09 -0.25 9.40
CA ALA A 24 -4.13 -0.86 10.24
C ALA A 24 -5.38 0.03 10.43
N SER A 25 -5.27 1.35 10.28
CA SER A 25 -6.41 2.26 10.48
C SER A 25 -7.19 2.57 9.20
N ILE A 26 -6.65 2.20 8.03
CA ILE A 26 -7.20 2.62 6.73
C ILE A 26 -7.68 1.46 5.86
N HIS A 27 -7.33 0.21 6.16
CA HIS A 27 -7.87 -0.97 5.47
C HIS A 27 -9.17 -1.43 6.15
N GLY A 28 -10.27 -0.76 5.83
CA GLY A 28 -11.62 -1.05 6.34
C GLY A 28 -12.68 -0.91 5.24
N THR A 29 -13.95 -0.74 5.62
CA THR A 29 -15.03 -0.52 4.66
C THR A 29 -14.90 0.81 3.93
N ASP A 30 -14.36 1.84 4.60
CA ASP A 30 -14.15 3.18 4.06
C ASP A 30 -12.65 3.44 3.84
N THR A 31 -12.05 2.68 2.91
CA THR A 31 -10.62 2.74 2.63
C THR A 31 -10.27 3.94 1.75
N PRO A 32 -9.48 4.93 2.23
CA PRO A 32 -9.00 6.03 1.40
C PRO A 32 -8.06 5.52 0.30
N LEU A 33 -8.02 6.21 -0.84
CA LEU A 33 -7.09 5.89 -1.92
C LEU A 33 -5.64 6.04 -1.43
N HIS A 34 -4.83 5.00 -1.66
CA HIS A 34 -3.45 4.96 -1.23
C HIS A 34 -2.60 4.14 -2.19
N LEU A 35 -1.30 4.42 -2.22
CA LEU A 35 -0.37 3.72 -3.09
C LEU A 35 -0.25 2.24 -2.68
N ALA A 36 -0.23 1.39 -3.70
CA ALA A 36 0.07 -0.02 -3.60
C ALA A 36 0.95 -0.43 -4.79
N PHE A 37 1.57 -1.60 -4.69
CA PHE A 37 2.27 -2.23 -5.81
C PHE A 37 1.90 -3.70 -5.87
N SER A 38 2.01 -4.27 -7.06
CA SER A 38 1.90 -5.70 -7.30
C SER A 38 3.10 -6.12 -8.14
N CYS A 39 3.58 -7.33 -7.92
CA CYS A 39 4.63 -7.94 -8.73
C CYS A 39 4.08 -9.19 -9.39
N HIS A 40 4.41 -9.37 -10.67
CA HIS A 40 4.25 -10.62 -11.39
C HIS A 40 5.66 -11.16 -11.61
N VAL A 41 5.96 -12.34 -11.06
CA VAL A 41 7.32 -12.89 -11.03
C VAL A 41 7.28 -14.25 -11.71
N GLU A 42 8.29 -14.51 -12.54
CA GLU A 42 8.48 -15.80 -13.20
C GLU A 42 9.76 -16.48 -12.69
N ASP A 43 9.75 -17.80 -12.57
CA ASP A 43 10.97 -18.58 -12.31
C ASP A 43 11.81 -18.80 -13.59
N GLY A 44 12.95 -19.49 -13.47
CA GLY A 44 13.85 -19.74 -14.61
C GLY A 44 13.31 -20.65 -15.70
N GLU A 45 12.17 -21.31 -15.46
CA GLU A 45 11.43 -22.12 -16.44
C GLU A 45 10.19 -21.39 -16.98
N GLY A 46 9.99 -20.12 -16.61
CA GLY A 46 8.87 -19.28 -17.07
C GLY A 46 7.54 -19.56 -16.35
N ARG A 47 7.56 -20.15 -15.15
CA ARG A 47 6.35 -20.36 -14.33
C ARG A 47 6.09 -19.15 -13.44
N VAL A 48 4.82 -18.75 -13.33
CA VAL A 48 4.31 -17.68 -12.45
C VAL A 48 3.88 -18.23 -11.10
#